data_AF-A0A920NYF1-F1
#
_entry.id   AF-A0A920NYF1-F1
#
_cell.length_a   1.000
_cell.length_b   1.000
_cell.length_c   1.000
_cell.angle_alpha   90.00
_cell.angle_beta   90.00
_cell.angle_gamma   90.00
#
_symmetry.space_group_name_H-M   'P 1'
#
loop_
_entity.id
_entity.type
_entity.pdbx_description
1 polymer ?
#
loop_
_entity_poly.entity_id
_entity_poly.type
_entity_poly.pdbx_seq_one_letter_code
_entity_poly.pdbx_strand_id
1 'polypeptide(L)'
;MEPFWEVAKTSMLVNALNKLTGLPKEIITFSDDMDGLRKVPENIPNKELLENNLHKPLTVVPDPFKKFNSFGEHNNEMLKTFLDNFNFI
;
A
#
# COMPACT_ATOMS: atom_id res chain seq x y z
N MET A 1 -8.10 -5.81 2.48
CA MET A 1 -8.73 -6.84 1.61
C MET A 1 -8.98 -6.29 0.21
N GLU A 2 -9.40 -5.03 0.05
CA GLU A 2 -9.57 -4.40 -1.27
C GLU A 2 -8.28 -4.30 -2.12
N PRO A 3 -7.11 -3.85 -1.58
CA PRO A 3 -5.91 -3.66 -2.41
C PRO A 3 -5.39 -4.96 -3.04
N PHE A 4 -5.54 -6.09 -2.34
CA PHE A 4 -5.14 -7.40 -2.84
C PHE A 4 -5.93 -7.80 -4.09
N TRP A 5 -7.25 -7.62 -4.06
CA TRP A 5 -8.10 -7.97 -5.19
C TRP A 5 -7.83 -7.08 -6.40
N GLU A 6 -7.45 -5.83 -6.20
CA GLU A 6 -7.04 -4.92 -7.28
C GLU A 6 -5.74 -5.35 -7.96
N VAL A 7 -4.73 -5.73 -7.17
CA VAL A 7 -3.47 -6.29 -7.68
C VAL A 7 -3.76 -7.60 -8.41
N ALA A 8 -4.49 -8.53 -7.79
CA ALA A 8 -4.81 -9.83 -8.37
C ALA A 8 -5.55 -9.72 -9.71
N LYS A 9 -6.55 -8.83 -9.81
CA LYS A 9 -7.28 -8.59 -11.08
C LYS A 9 -6.35 -8.07 -12.17
N THR A 10 -5.49 -7.11 -11.84
CA THR A 10 -4.54 -6.53 -12.80
C THR A 10 -3.53 -7.58 -13.27
N SER A 11 -2.97 -8.37 -12.34
CA SER A 11 -2.05 -9.46 -12.68
C SER A 11 -2.72 -10.55 -13.54
N MET A 12 -3.98 -10.90 -13.26
CA MET A 12 -4.75 -11.84 -14.09
C MET A 12 -4.94 -11.32 -15.52
N LEU A 13 -5.27 -10.04 -15.69
CA LEU A 13 -5.42 -9.42 -17.00
C LEU A 13 -4.11 -9.45 -17.79
N VAL A 14 -2.99 -9.07 -17.16
CA VAL A 14 -1.67 -9.11 -17.80
C VAL A 14 -1.28 -10.54 -18.18
N ASN A 15 -1.57 -11.53 -17.34
CA ASN A 15 -1.35 -12.95 -17.66
C ASN A 15 -2.20 -13.40 -18.87
N ALA A 16 -3.46 -12.97 -18.95
CA ALA A 16 -4.31 -13.27 -20.11
C ALA A 16 -3.76 -12.61 -21.39
N LEU A 17 -3.36 -11.34 -21.33
CA LEU A 17 -2.76 -10.62 -22.45
C LEU A 17 -1.44 -11.26 -22.91
N ASN A 18 -0.64 -11.78 -21.98
CA ASN A 18 0.57 -12.55 -22.29
C ASN A 18 0.27 -13.81 -23.11
N LYS A 19 -0.84 -14.49 -22.83
CA LYS A 19 -1.24 -15.72 -23.55
C LYS A 19 -1.90 -15.43 -24.89
N LEU A 20 -2.58 -14.29 -25.01
CA LEU A 20 -3.34 -13.92 -26.21
C LEU A 20 -2.53 -13.08 -27.20
N THR A 21 -1.54 -12.32 -26.73
CA THR A 21 -0.83 -11.32 -27.54
C THR A 21 0.68 -11.32 -27.26
N GLY A 22 1.48 -11.01 -28.27
CA GLY A 22 2.93 -10.81 -28.16
C GLY A 22 3.36 -9.36 -27.88
N LEU A 23 2.42 -8.47 -27.57
CA LEU A 23 2.72 -7.05 -27.39
C LEU A 23 3.48 -6.79 -26.07
N PRO A 24 4.30 -5.74 -25.98
CA PRO A 24 4.88 -5.28 -24.71
C PRO A 24 3.79 -4.71 -23.80
N LYS A 25 3.96 -4.86 -22.50
CA LYS A 25 3.01 -4.49 -21.44
C LYS A 25 3.76 -4.32 -20.12
N GLU A 26 3.27 -3.41 -19.31
CA GLU A 26 3.86 -3.01 -18.04
C GLU A 26 2.72 -2.78 -17.05
N ILE A 27 2.93 -3.19 -15.79
CA ILE A 27 2.03 -2.85 -14.69
C ILE A 27 2.65 -1.67 -13.95
N ILE A 28 1.94 -0.55 -13.91
CA ILE A 28 2.33 0.61 -13.11
C ILE A 28 1.51 0.57 -11.83
N THR A 29 2.18 0.49 -10.69
CA THR A 29 1.56 0.59 -9.37
C THR A 29 2.01 1.88 -8.70
N PHE A 30 1.07 2.56 -8.05
CA PHE A 30 1.34 3.76 -7.27
C PHE A 30 0.62 3.66 -5.93
N SER A 31 1.24 4.22 -4.89
CA SER A 31 0.62 4.34 -3.57
C SER A 31 0.15 5.78 -3.39
N ASP A 32 -1.06 5.96 -2.85
CA ASP A 32 -1.63 7.27 -2.55
C ASP A 32 -1.27 7.71 -1.12
N ASP A 33 -0.01 7.56 -0.73
CA ASP A 33 0.49 7.84 0.63
C ASP A 33 0.67 9.34 0.91
N MET A 34 0.41 10.18 -0.10
CA MET A 34 0.35 11.63 0.04
C MET A 34 -1.00 12.10 0.60
N ASP A 35 -2.01 11.23 0.66
CA ASP A 35 -3.31 11.54 1.25
C ASP A 35 -3.22 11.82 2.75
N GLY A 36 -4.08 12.74 3.20
CA GLY A 36 -4.16 13.11 4.61
C GLY A 36 -4.71 11.97 5.48
N LEU A 37 -4.10 11.75 6.65
CA LEU A 37 -4.64 10.82 7.65
C LEU A 37 -6.02 11.29 8.14
N ARG A 38 -7.09 10.62 7.68
CA ARG A 38 -8.48 11.02 7.97
C ARG A 38 -9.02 10.52 9.31
N LYS A 39 -8.55 9.37 9.77
CA LYS A 39 -9.04 8.71 10.98
C LYS A 39 -7.93 7.85 11.59
N VAL A 40 -7.88 7.81 12.92
CA VAL A 40 -7.00 6.92 13.67
C VAL A 40 -7.65 5.55 13.85
N PRO A 41 -7.00 4.45 13.42
CA PRO A 41 -7.52 3.11 13.66
C PRO A 41 -7.42 2.69 15.13
N GLU A 42 -8.36 1.88 15.60
CA GLU A 42 -8.43 1.51 17.03
C GLU A 42 -7.36 0.50 17.47
N ASN A 43 -6.78 -0.23 16.52
CA ASN A 43 -5.88 -1.36 16.68
C ASN A 43 -4.39 -1.00 16.47
N ILE A 44 -4.05 0.29 16.53
CA ILE A 44 -2.69 0.81 16.31
C ILE A 44 -2.14 1.35 17.65
N PRO A 45 -0.86 1.07 18.00
CA PRO A 45 -0.22 1.69 19.16
C PRO A 45 -0.05 3.21 18.98
N ASN A 46 0.22 3.94 20.06
CA ASN A 46 0.52 5.38 20.02
C ASN A 46 -0.57 6.24 19.32
N LYS A 47 -1.85 6.01 19.65
CA LYS A 47 -2.98 6.75 19.06
C LYS A 47 -2.84 8.27 19.15
N GLU A 48 -2.36 8.78 20.28
CA GLU A 48 -2.13 10.22 20.50
C GLU A 48 -1.18 10.82 19.45
N LEU A 49 -0.15 10.07 19.02
CA LEU A 49 0.76 10.52 17.96
C LEU A 49 0.04 10.65 16.62
N LEU A 50 -0.89 9.75 16.31
CA LEU A 50 -1.69 9.81 15.08
C LEU A 50 -2.77 10.90 15.16
N GLU A 51 -3.41 11.09 16.31
CA GLU A 51 -4.40 12.15 16.54
C GLU A 51 -3.78 13.55 16.34
N ASN A 52 -2.56 13.75 16.85
CA ASN A 52 -1.80 14.99 16.68
C ASN A 52 -1.32 15.25 15.23
N ASN A 53 -1.41 14.24 14.36
CA ASN A 53 -1.00 14.33 12.96
C ASN A 53 -2.15 14.06 11.98
N LEU A 54 -3.41 14.18 12.42
CA LEU A 54 -4.57 14.16 11.54
C LEU A 54 -4.45 15.18 10.40
N HIS A 55 -5.01 14.84 9.25
CA HIS A 55 -5.01 15.62 8.00
C HIS A 55 -3.64 15.84 7.35
N LYS A 56 -2.54 15.36 7.95
CA LYS A 56 -1.21 15.39 7.31
C LYS A 56 -1.00 14.19 6.39
N PRO A 57 -0.21 14.33 5.31
CA PRO A 57 0.15 13.21 4.42
C PRO A 57 0.73 12.01 5.17
N LEU A 58 0.38 10.78 4.79
CA LEU A 58 0.89 9.58 5.46
C LEU A 58 2.43 9.46 5.36
N THR A 59 3.04 10.03 4.31
CA THR A 59 4.50 10.13 4.13
C THR A 59 5.21 10.96 5.19
N VAL A 60 4.52 11.87 5.89
CA VAL A 60 5.11 12.72 6.94
C VAL A 60 4.66 12.34 8.35
N VAL A 61 3.57 11.57 8.47
CA VAL A 61 3.09 11.06 9.76
C VAL A 61 4.11 10.02 10.26
N PRO A 62 4.67 10.17 11.48
CA PRO A 62 5.63 9.20 12.01
C PRO A 62 5.03 7.80 12.17
N ASP A 63 5.84 6.75 11.98
CA ASP A 63 5.39 5.37 12.16
C ASP A 63 5.02 5.09 13.63
N PRO A 64 3.75 4.78 13.96
CA PRO A 64 3.32 4.43 15.32
C PRO A 64 4.01 3.18 15.85
N PHE A 65 4.53 2.30 14.98
CA PHE A 65 5.27 1.09 15.35
C PHE A 65 6.79 1.28 15.47
N LYS A 66 7.31 2.47 15.11
CA LYS A 66 8.74 2.82 15.15
C LYS A 66 9.64 1.84 14.36
N LYS A 67 9.13 1.27 13.26
CA LYS A 67 9.89 0.36 12.38
C LYS A 67 10.39 1.07 11.12
N PHE A 68 9.63 2.04 10.63
CA PHE A 68 9.92 2.81 9.41
C PHE A 68 9.90 4.33 9.68
N ASN A 69 10.26 5.14 8.69
CA ASN A 69 10.34 6.60 8.88
C ASN A 69 8.95 7.25 8.95
N SER A 70 7.98 6.67 8.24
CA SER A 70 6.60 7.17 8.21
C SER A 70 5.56 6.06 8.30
N PHE A 71 4.34 6.43 8.65
CA PHE A 71 3.20 5.53 8.66
C PHE A 71 2.81 5.07 7.24
N GLY A 72 2.97 5.94 6.24
CA GLY A 72 2.82 5.56 4.83
C GLY A 72 3.83 4.50 4.41
N GLU A 73 5.11 4.69 4.74
CA GLU A 73 6.17 3.73 4.45
C GLU A 73 5.90 2.38 5.14
N HIS A 74 5.49 2.38 6.40
CA HIS A 74 5.09 1.17 7.11
C HIS A 74 4.00 0.40 6.36
N ASN A 75 2.92 1.07 5.96
CA ASN A 75 1.80 0.43 5.28
C ASN A 75 2.23 -0.12 3.90
N ASN A 76 3.06 0.62 3.17
CA ASN A 76 3.58 0.20 1.88
C ASN A 76 4.47 -1.05 2.00
N GLU A 77 5.39 -1.09 2.96
CA GLU A 77 6.28 -2.25 3.17
C GLU A 77 5.53 -3.49 3.62
N MET A 78 4.50 -3.33 4.47
CA MET A 78 3.62 -4.43 4.86
C MET A 78 2.83 -4.97 3.66
N LEU A 79 2.34 -4.10 2.78
CA LEU A 79 1.62 -4.50 1.56
C LEU A 79 2.54 -5.22 0.58
N LYS A 80 3.75 -4.68 0.31
CA LYS A 80 4.74 -5.33 -0.56
C LYS A 80 5.08 -6.72 -0.05
N THR A 81 5.48 -6.83 1.22
CA THR A 81 5.79 -8.13 1.86
C THR A 81 4.62 -9.12 1.73
N PHE A 82 3.38 -8.64 1.89
CA PHE A 82 2.20 -9.47 1.74
C PHE A 82 2.02 -9.96 0.29
N LEU A 83 2.20 -9.09 -0.71
CA LEU A 83 2.06 -9.43 -2.13
C LEU A 83 3.19 -10.33 -2.64
N ASP A 84 4.41 -10.13 -2.15
CA ASP A 84 5.60 -10.94 -2.50
C ASP A 84 5.39 -12.40 -2.12
N ASN A 85 4.69 -12.68 -1.01
CA ASN A 85 4.33 -14.04 -0.60
C ASN A 85 3.46 -14.79 -1.63
N PHE A 86 2.79 -14.08 -2.53
CA PHE A 86 1.98 -14.65 -3.60
C PHE A 86 2.65 -14.56 -4.99
N ASN A 87 3.89 -14.05 -5.07
CA ASN A 87 4.61 -13.77 -6.32
C ASN A 87 3.81 -12.88 -7.29
N PHE A 88 3.13 -11.85 -6.77
CA PHE A 88 2.40 -10.89 -7.62
C PHE A 88 3.29 -9.83 -8.26
N ILE A 89 4.40 -9.50 -7.59
CA ILE A 89 5.37 -8.46 -7.94
C ILE A 89 6.75 -9.09 -7.88
#